data_AF-A0A915LSE5-F1
#
_entry.id   AF-A0A915LSE5-F1
#
_cell.length_a   1.000
_cell.length_b   1.000
_cell.length_c   1.000
_cell.angle_alpha   90.00
_cell.angle_beta   90.00
_cell.angle_gamma   90.00
#
_symmetry.space_group_name_H-M   'P 1'
#
loop_
_entity.id
_entity.type
_entity.pdbx_description
1 polymer ?
#
loop_
_entity_poly.entity_id
_entity_poly.type
_entity_poly.pdbx_seq_one_letter_code
_entity_poly.pdbx_strand_id
1 'polypeptide(L)'
;MNQTKIENIIAYTSISDPGKCPTRVYSGNPELAHGGPHTFIGGNMAYITESANDPVFYNHHCFVDYLFEQWRKAKQNYSDRPIQYPLDNPACETNVHYRNEKMTQFPYLRNIDGCRNEYTDNMYEYAPRPTCSLQKPDCGSKYLFCDLSHVTIRCIAKVRIGGNCRGFTKGEKVCYNGECVNNVCVPYPPTSTTTPTTTQLPSTSAPYDEDEDDD
;
A
#
# COMPACT_ATOMS: atom_id res chain seq x y z
N MET A 1 -9.75 -2.10 12.17
CA MET A 1 -9.69 -0.74 12.74
C MET A 1 -10.92 -0.57 13.63
N ASN A 2 -10.76 -0.32 14.94
CA ASN A 2 -11.88 -0.28 15.90
C ASN A 2 -12.40 1.13 16.21
N GLN A 3 -11.78 2.17 15.65
CA GLN A 3 -12.15 3.56 15.86
C GLN A 3 -13.56 3.85 15.33
N THR A 4 -14.32 4.67 16.05
CA THR A 4 -15.71 5.06 15.69
C THR A 4 -15.89 6.56 15.52
N LYS A 5 -14.93 7.37 16.00
CA LYS A 5 -14.95 8.83 15.86
C LYS A 5 -14.40 9.23 14.50
N ILE A 6 -15.17 10.01 13.73
CA ILE A 6 -14.80 10.40 12.37
C ILE A 6 -13.52 11.25 12.35
N GLU A 7 -13.34 12.12 13.34
CA GLU A 7 -12.18 12.99 13.51
C GLU A 7 -10.88 12.23 13.87
N ASN A 8 -10.96 10.91 14.10
CA ASN A 8 -9.80 10.04 14.28
C ASN A 8 -9.51 9.18 13.04
N ILE A 9 -10.35 9.27 12.01
CA ILE A 9 -10.22 8.56 10.73
C ILE A 9 -9.86 9.54 9.61
N ILE A 10 -10.66 10.60 9.47
CA ILE A 10 -10.36 11.78 8.68
C ILE A 10 -9.86 12.80 9.70
N ALA A 11 -8.57 12.72 10.04
CA ALA A 11 -8.02 13.39 11.21
C ALA A 11 -7.47 14.77 10.90
N TYR A 12 -7.52 15.67 11.89
CA TYR A 12 -6.85 16.96 11.83
C TYR A 12 -5.33 16.78 12.07
N THR A 13 -4.60 16.29 11.08
CA THR A 13 -3.15 16.01 11.20
C THR A 13 -2.28 17.25 11.07
N SER A 14 -2.82 18.32 10.48
CA SER A 14 -2.15 19.61 10.28
C SER A 14 -2.78 20.70 11.17
N ILE A 15 -2.66 20.53 12.49
CA ILE A 15 -3.25 21.45 13.47
C ILE A 15 -2.67 22.87 13.29
N SER A 16 -3.55 23.81 12.95
CA SER A 16 -3.18 25.21 12.70
C SER A 16 -2.91 26.01 13.98
N ASP A 17 -3.68 25.79 15.05
CA ASP A 17 -3.49 26.39 16.38
C ASP A 17 -3.68 25.33 17.49
N PRO A 18 -2.59 24.68 17.95
CA PRO A 18 -2.66 23.65 18.98
C PRO A 18 -3.23 24.11 20.33
N GLY A 19 -3.20 25.41 20.62
CA GLY A 19 -3.76 25.97 21.85
C GLY A 19 -5.29 26.14 21.80
N LYS A 20 -5.87 26.13 20.60
CA LYS A 20 -7.31 26.37 20.37
C LYS A 20 -8.05 25.20 19.74
N CYS A 21 -7.36 24.25 19.12
CA CYS A 21 -8.02 23.05 18.59
C CYS A 21 -8.49 22.15 19.77
N PRO A 22 -9.80 21.88 19.89
CA PRO A 22 -10.32 21.07 21.00
C PRO A 22 -9.96 19.58 20.88
N THR A 23 -9.52 19.15 19.71
CA THR A 23 -9.19 17.76 19.38
C THR A 23 -7.68 17.57 19.35
N ARG A 24 -7.19 16.45 19.89
CA ARG A 24 -5.81 16.01 19.71
C ARG A 24 -5.72 15.00 18.58
N VAL A 25 -4.61 15.02 17.83
CA VAL A 25 -4.33 14.02 16.80
C VAL A 25 -4.25 12.64 17.43
N TYR A 26 -5.15 11.74 17.04
CA TYR A 26 -5.11 10.35 17.47
C TYR A 26 -3.94 9.63 16.80
N SER A 27 -2.98 9.11 17.56
CA SER A 27 -1.76 8.51 17.00
C SER A 27 -2.00 7.27 16.12
N GLY A 28 -3.15 6.62 16.27
CA GLY A 28 -3.57 5.47 15.45
C GLY A 28 -4.39 5.85 14.22
N ASN A 29 -4.40 7.12 13.80
CA ASN A 29 -5.15 7.53 12.62
C ASN A 29 -4.51 6.98 11.32
N PRO A 30 -5.32 6.74 10.26
CA PRO A 30 -4.84 6.16 9.01
C PRO A 30 -3.77 6.99 8.31
N GLU A 31 -3.86 8.32 8.39
CA GLU A 31 -2.94 9.23 7.70
C GLU A 31 -1.51 9.15 8.26
N LEU A 32 -1.32 9.04 9.58
CA LEU A 32 0.01 8.82 10.15
C LEU A 32 0.60 7.47 9.72
N ALA A 33 -0.22 6.42 9.69
CA ALA A 33 0.22 5.11 9.22
C ALA A 33 0.54 5.11 7.71
N HIS A 34 -0.18 5.89 6.91
CA HIS A 34 0.04 6.04 5.47
C HIS A 34 1.39 6.68 5.14
N GLY A 35 1.91 7.55 6.03
CA GLY A 35 3.19 8.23 5.83
C GLY A 35 4.40 7.29 5.84
N GLY A 36 4.32 6.14 6.52
CA GLY A 36 5.42 5.18 6.60
C GLY A 36 5.89 4.67 5.24
N PRO A 37 4.99 4.12 4.39
CA PRO A 37 5.33 3.70 3.02
C PRO A 37 5.92 4.81 2.15
N HIS A 38 5.44 6.06 2.25
CA HIS A 38 6.01 7.21 1.54
C HIS A 38 7.51 7.37 1.87
N THR A 39 7.85 7.41 3.16
CA THR A 39 9.24 7.53 3.62
C THR A 39 10.07 6.29 3.30
N PHE A 40 9.48 5.09 3.39
CA PHE A 40 10.19 3.83 3.12
C PHE A 40 10.61 3.69 1.65
N ILE A 41 9.73 4.07 0.71
CA ILE A 41 10.03 4.02 -0.72
C ILE A 41 11.07 5.09 -1.08
N GLY A 42 10.95 6.30 -0.52
CA GLY A 42 11.91 7.37 -0.77
C GLY A 42 11.70 8.08 -2.10
N GLY A 43 12.70 8.84 -2.56
CA GLY A 43 12.62 9.60 -3.82
C GLY A 43 11.39 10.53 -3.85
N ASN A 44 10.72 10.62 -5.00
CA ASN A 44 9.49 11.41 -5.14
C ASN A 44 8.42 11.01 -4.13
N MET A 45 8.29 9.72 -3.80
CA MET A 45 7.30 9.23 -2.82
C MET A 45 7.50 9.82 -1.42
N ALA A 46 8.70 10.27 -1.05
CA ALA A 46 8.95 10.87 0.26
C ALA A 46 8.49 12.33 0.40
N TYR A 47 8.25 13.02 -0.71
CA TYR A 47 7.89 14.45 -0.70
C TYR A 47 6.43 14.64 -1.06
N ILE A 48 5.64 15.25 -0.17
CA ILE A 48 4.19 15.43 -0.34
C ILE A 48 3.85 16.10 -1.67
N THR A 49 4.63 17.10 -2.09
CA THR A 49 4.42 17.88 -3.32
C THR A 49 4.79 17.13 -4.61
N GLU A 50 5.52 16.01 -4.50
CA GLU A 50 6.07 15.30 -5.66
C GLU A 50 5.63 13.83 -5.73
N SER A 51 5.09 13.29 -4.65
CA SER A 51 4.77 11.87 -4.53
C SER A 51 3.86 11.36 -5.65
N ALA A 52 2.89 12.16 -6.09
CA ALA A 52 2.00 11.82 -7.20
C ALA A 52 2.70 11.68 -8.58
N ASN A 53 3.96 12.10 -8.70
CA ASN A 53 4.77 11.88 -9.91
C ASN A 53 5.36 10.46 -10.00
N ASP A 54 5.33 9.69 -8.90
CA ASP A 54 5.73 8.27 -8.90
C ASP A 54 4.47 7.38 -9.13
N PRO A 55 4.43 6.50 -10.15
CA PRO A 55 3.28 5.64 -10.39
C PRO A 55 2.87 4.74 -9.21
N VAL A 56 3.80 4.42 -8.30
CA VAL A 56 3.49 3.64 -7.09
C VAL A 56 2.56 4.39 -6.14
N PHE A 57 2.52 5.72 -6.20
CA PHE A 57 1.60 6.57 -5.44
C PHE A 57 0.15 6.08 -5.53
N TYR A 58 -0.33 5.83 -6.75
CA TYR A 58 -1.71 5.42 -6.98
C TYR A 58 -2.00 4.04 -6.38
N ASN A 59 -1.06 3.09 -6.44
CA ASN A 59 -1.22 1.78 -5.81
C ASN A 59 -1.26 1.88 -4.27
N HIS A 60 -0.40 2.73 -3.69
CA HIS A 60 -0.40 2.99 -2.26
C HIS A 60 -1.71 3.64 -1.81
N HIS A 61 -2.17 4.68 -2.50
CA HIS A 61 -3.42 5.37 -2.17
C HIS A 61 -4.66 4.51 -2.42
N CYS A 62 -4.67 3.62 -3.42
CA CYS A 62 -5.70 2.59 -3.57
C CYS A 62 -5.78 1.66 -2.35
N PHE A 63 -4.64 1.32 -1.74
CA PHE A 63 -4.62 0.52 -0.51
C PHE A 63 -5.09 1.32 0.71
N VAL A 64 -4.76 2.61 0.79
CA VAL A 64 -5.28 3.51 1.83
C VAL A 64 -6.81 3.63 1.73
N ASP A 65 -7.34 3.85 0.53
CA ASP A 65 -8.79 3.91 0.30
C ASP A 65 -9.47 2.57 0.56
N TYR A 66 -8.84 1.45 0.20
CA TYR A 66 -9.31 0.12 0.63
C TYR A 66 -9.51 0.03 2.15
N LEU A 67 -8.51 0.46 2.94
CA LEU A 67 -8.61 0.42 4.40
C LEU A 67 -9.71 1.34 4.92
N PHE A 68 -9.88 2.52 4.31
CA PHE A 68 -10.97 3.44 4.62
C PHE A 68 -12.33 2.81 4.31
N GLU A 69 -12.51 2.21 3.15
CA GLU A 69 -13.77 1.56 2.75
C GLU A 69 -14.11 0.35 3.64
N GLN A 70 -13.13 -0.45 4.05
CA GLN A 70 -13.35 -1.51 5.03
C GLN A 70 -13.85 -0.94 6.37
N TRP A 71 -13.34 0.22 6.78
CA TRP A 71 -13.82 0.90 7.97
C TRP A 71 -15.24 1.44 7.78
N ARG A 72 -15.55 2.11 6.65
CA ARG A 72 -16.90 2.62 6.33
C ARG A 72 -17.93 1.50 6.37
N LYS A 73 -17.62 0.35 5.76
CA LYS A 73 -18.48 -0.84 5.77
C LYS A 73 -18.73 -1.39 7.17
N ALA A 74 -17.75 -1.33 8.06
CA ALA A 74 -17.85 -1.88 9.40
C ALA A 74 -18.42 -0.92 10.45
N LYS A 75 -18.34 0.40 10.22
CA LYS A 75 -18.57 1.42 11.27
C LYS A 75 -19.62 2.47 10.92
N GLN A 76 -20.03 2.57 9.66
CA GLN A 76 -21.03 3.55 9.22
C GLN A 76 -22.21 2.85 8.54
N ASN A 77 -23.42 3.32 8.82
CA ASN A 77 -24.58 2.95 8.02
C ASN A 77 -24.44 3.56 6.62
N TYR A 78 -25.06 2.92 5.63
CA TYR A 78 -25.02 3.40 4.25
C TYR A 78 -25.42 4.88 4.10
N SER A 79 -26.45 5.32 4.83
CA SER A 79 -26.93 6.72 4.85
C SER A 79 -25.96 7.71 5.47
N ASP A 80 -25.11 7.26 6.41
CA ASP A 80 -24.21 8.12 7.18
C ASP A 80 -22.90 8.37 6.43
N ARG A 81 -22.45 7.39 5.65
CA ARG A 81 -21.19 7.43 4.89
C ARG A 81 -20.97 8.72 4.06
N PRO A 82 -21.94 9.21 3.26
CA PRO A 82 -21.75 10.43 2.45
C PRO A 82 -21.85 11.73 3.24
N ILE A 83 -22.30 11.69 4.51
CA ILE A 83 -22.53 12.90 5.32
C ILE A 83 -21.63 12.98 6.56
N GLN A 84 -20.93 11.91 6.93
CA GLN A 84 -19.99 11.93 8.04
C GLN A 84 -18.62 12.42 7.58
N TYR A 85 -18.26 13.61 8.06
CA TYR A 85 -17.01 14.31 7.83
C TYR A 85 -16.71 15.13 9.10
N PRO A 86 -15.44 15.40 9.45
CA PRO A 86 -15.10 16.28 10.56
C PRO A 86 -15.77 17.66 10.46
N LEU A 87 -15.87 18.37 11.59
CA LEU A 87 -16.40 19.74 11.61
C LEU A 87 -15.33 20.71 11.11
N ASP A 88 -15.72 21.65 10.26
CA ASP A 88 -14.82 22.71 9.81
C ASP A 88 -14.36 23.54 11.03
N ASN A 89 -13.06 23.55 11.31
CA ASN A 89 -12.51 24.25 12.47
C ASN A 89 -11.16 24.93 12.15
N PRO A 90 -11.11 26.28 12.11
CA PRO A 90 -9.90 27.02 11.76
C PRO A 90 -8.75 26.89 12.76
N ALA A 91 -9.01 26.40 13.97
CA ALA A 91 -7.96 26.06 14.91
C ALA A 91 -7.32 24.70 14.62
N CYS A 92 -8.04 23.79 13.96
CA CYS A 92 -7.60 22.42 13.72
C CYS A 92 -7.07 22.19 12.30
N GLU A 93 -7.44 23.00 11.32
CA GLU A 93 -7.01 22.86 9.93
C GLU A 93 -7.22 24.15 9.13
N THR A 94 -6.67 24.18 7.91
CA THR A 94 -6.91 25.25 6.94
C THR A 94 -8.22 25.01 6.18
N ASN A 95 -8.80 26.08 5.63
CA ASN A 95 -10.08 26.03 4.93
C ASN A 95 -10.12 25.08 3.73
N VAL A 96 -8.98 24.78 3.10
CA VAL A 96 -8.90 23.84 1.96
C VAL A 96 -9.29 22.41 2.34
N HIS A 97 -9.34 22.08 3.63
CA HIS A 97 -9.81 20.79 4.14
C HIS A 97 -11.27 20.81 4.58
N TYR A 98 -11.93 21.96 4.53
CA TYR A 98 -13.33 22.06 4.96
C TYR A 98 -14.23 21.23 4.07
N ARG A 99 -15.28 20.68 4.68
CA ARG A 99 -16.25 19.77 4.08
C ARG A 99 -16.80 20.27 2.74
N ASN A 100 -17.18 21.55 2.69
CA ASN A 100 -17.82 22.16 1.53
C ASN A 100 -16.85 22.91 0.61
N GLU A 101 -15.55 22.93 0.92
CA GLU A 101 -14.56 23.54 0.05
C GLU A 101 -14.30 22.66 -1.18
N LYS A 102 -13.90 23.29 -2.29
CA LYS A 102 -13.62 22.56 -3.53
C LYS A 102 -12.38 21.70 -3.37
N MET A 103 -12.45 20.48 -3.88
CA MET A 103 -11.28 19.62 -3.98
C MET A 103 -10.33 20.21 -5.02
N THR A 104 -9.10 20.53 -4.60
CA THR A 104 -8.06 21.08 -5.48
C THR A 104 -7.91 20.22 -6.74
N GLN A 105 -7.83 20.87 -7.92
CA GLN A 105 -7.82 20.24 -9.27
C GLN A 105 -9.14 19.59 -9.72
N PHE A 106 -10.14 19.44 -8.86
CA PHE A 106 -11.48 18.93 -9.20
C PHE A 106 -12.56 19.98 -8.90
N PRO A 107 -12.68 21.03 -9.72
CA PRO A 107 -13.46 22.23 -9.38
C PRO A 107 -14.98 22.00 -9.22
N TYR A 108 -15.48 20.84 -9.66
CA TYR A 108 -16.88 20.43 -9.56
C TYR A 108 -17.17 19.51 -8.37
N LEU A 109 -16.15 19.13 -7.61
CA LEU A 109 -16.26 18.28 -6.42
C LEU A 109 -15.86 19.07 -5.18
N ARG A 110 -16.60 18.88 -4.09
CA ARG A 110 -16.19 19.32 -2.76
C ARG A 110 -15.47 18.19 -2.03
N ASN A 111 -14.76 18.50 -0.96
CA ASN A 111 -14.09 17.49 -0.14
C ASN A 111 -15.05 16.38 0.35
N ILE A 112 -16.26 16.75 0.80
CA ILE A 112 -17.29 15.77 1.20
C ILE A 112 -17.75 14.87 0.07
N ASP A 113 -17.70 15.34 -1.18
CA ASP A 113 -18.15 14.53 -2.31
C ASP A 113 -17.26 13.31 -2.52
N GLY A 114 -16.01 13.31 -2.01
CA GLY A 114 -15.15 12.12 -1.94
C GLY A 114 -15.67 11.00 -1.03
N CYS A 115 -16.65 11.28 -0.15
CA CYS A 115 -17.27 10.28 0.73
C CYS A 115 -18.56 9.68 0.15
N ARG A 116 -18.88 9.92 -1.12
CA ARG A 116 -20.06 9.36 -1.80
C ARG A 116 -20.04 7.82 -1.85
N ASN A 117 -21.21 7.19 -1.89
CA ASN A 117 -21.30 5.72 -2.02
C ASN A 117 -21.19 5.29 -3.49
N GLU A 118 -21.54 6.20 -4.41
CA GLU A 118 -21.61 5.96 -5.85
C GLU A 118 -20.29 5.47 -6.45
N TYR A 119 -19.15 5.78 -5.84
CA TYR A 119 -17.84 5.25 -6.20
C TYR A 119 -17.78 3.74 -6.04
N THR A 120 -18.21 3.21 -4.89
CA THR A 120 -18.18 1.78 -4.60
C THR A 120 -19.45 1.04 -5.05
N ASP A 121 -20.52 1.77 -5.38
CA ASP A 121 -21.72 1.20 -5.99
C ASP A 121 -21.58 1.02 -7.50
N ASN A 122 -20.90 1.96 -8.19
CA ASN A 122 -20.97 2.04 -9.66
C ASN A 122 -19.61 2.09 -10.38
N MET A 123 -18.49 2.36 -9.69
CA MET A 123 -17.19 2.59 -10.36
C MET A 123 -16.15 1.53 -10.07
N TYR A 124 -15.97 1.15 -8.80
CA TYR A 124 -14.95 0.18 -8.43
C TYR A 124 -15.37 -0.68 -7.23
N GLU A 125 -14.74 -1.83 -7.12
CA GLU A 125 -14.79 -2.66 -5.93
C GLU A 125 -13.38 -3.13 -5.55
N TYR A 126 -13.22 -3.55 -4.31
CA TYR A 126 -11.96 -4.08 -3.82
C TYR A 126 -12.01 -5.59 -3.63
N ALA A 127 -10.99 -6.28 -4.15
CA ALA A 127 -10.74 -7.66 -3.79
C ALA A 127 -10.42 -7.79 -2.28
N PRO A 128 -10.80 -8.92 -1.64
CA PRO A 128 -10.43 -9.17 -0.26
C PRO A 128 -8.91 -9.30 -0.11
N ARG A 129 -8.39 -8.97 1.07
CA ARG A 129 -6.97 -9.20 1.38
C ARG A 129 -6.61 -10.68 1.24
N PRO A 130 -5.41 -11.02 0.75
CA PRO A 130 -4.92 -12.39 0.75
C PRO A 130 -5.00 -13.02 2.14
N THR A 131 -5.49 -14.25 2.18
CA THR A 131 -5.59 -15.07 3.40
C THR A 131 -4.79 -16.35 3.24
N CYS A 132 -4.42 -16.94 4.36
CA CYS A 132 -3.69 -18.20 4.40
C CYS A 132 -4.10 -19.00 5.64
N SER A 133 -3.71 -20.26 5.69
CA SER A 133 -4.02 -21.20 6.77
C SER A 133 -2.89 -22.23 6.91
N LEU A 134 -3.00 -23.11 7.91
CA LEU A 134 -2.08 -24.26 8.03
C LEU A 134 -2.17 -25.19 6.81
N GLN A 135 -3.37 -25.39 6.24
CA GLN A 135 -3.59 -26.25 5.08
C GLN A 135 -3.18 -25.58 3.76
N LYS A 136 -3.29 -24.25 3.69
CA LYS A 136 -2.89 -23.43 2.54
C LYS A 136 -1.94 -22.32 3.02
N PRO A 137 -0.66 -22.64 3.26
CA PRO A 137 0.32 -21.71 3.82
C PRO A 137 0.92 -20.76 2.76
N ASP A 138 0.43 -20.85 1.52
CA ASP A 138 0.78 -19.90 0.46
C ASP A 138 -0.26 -18.79 0.36
N CYS A 139 0.23 -17.56 0.33
CA CYS A 139 -0.58 -16.33 0.24
C CYS A 139 -0.93 -15.95 -1.20
N GLY A 140 -0.64 -16.83 -2.17
CA GLY A 140 -0.89 -16.58 -3.60
C GLY A 140 -0.02 -15.45 -4.17
N SER A 141 1.10 -15.13 -3.52
CA SER A 141 1.98 -14.04 -3.93
C SER A 141 3.42 -14.34 -3.57
N LYS A 142 4.33 -14.19 -4.54
CA LYS A 142 5.78 -14.30 -4.32
C LYS A 142 6.34 -13.27 -3.34
N TYR A 143 5.58 -12.22 -3.03
CA TYR A 143 5.97 -11.13 -2.11
C TYR A 143 5.40 -11.30 -0.71
N LEU A 144 4.49 -12.26 -0.49
CA LEU A 144 3.86 -12.50 0.80
C LEU A 144 4.29 -13.87 1.36
N PHE A 145 4.23 -14.02 2.67
CA PHE A 145 4.31 -15.32 3.33
C PHE A 145 3.20 -15.42 4.38
N CYS A 146 2.83 -16.64 4.73
CA CYS A 146 1.85 -16.89 5.78
C CYS A 146 2.53 -16.88 7.14
N ASP A 147 2.16 -15.94 7.99
CA ASP A 147 2.58 -15.91 9.39
C ASP A 147 1.81 -16.98 10.17
N LEU A 148 2.50 -18.07 10.51
CA LEU A 148 1.93 -19.18 11.28
C LEU A 148 2.39 -19.15 12.74
N SER A 149 3.44 -18.38 13.05
CA SER A 149 4.12 -18.33 14.34
C SER A 149 3.41 -17.46 15.36
N HIS A 150 2.61 -16.49 14.92
CA HIS A 150 1.87 -15.60 15.80
C HIS A 150 0.41 -16.01 16.00
N VAL A 151 -0.25 -15.35 16.97
CA VAL A 151 -1.63 -15.65 17.41
C VAL A 151 -2.65 -15.57 16.27
N THR A 152 -2.45 -14.67 15.31
CA THR A 152 -3.34 -14.50 14.16
C THR A 152 -2.63 -14.96 12.90
N ILE A 153 -3.15 -16.01 12.26
CA ILE A 153 -2.67 -16.46 10.96
C ILE A 153 -3.07 -15.42 9.91
N ARG A 154 -2.09 -14.86 9.20
CA ARG A 154 -2.30 -13.82 8.19
C ARG A 154 -1.17 -13.76 7.18
N CYS A 155 -1.48 -13.24 6.00
CA CYS A 155 -0.48 -12.94 4.99
C CYS A 155 0.26 -11.64 5.31
N ILE A 156 1.59 -11.71 5.30
CA ILE A 156 2.49 -10.58 5.59
C ILE A 156 3.52 -10.44 4.47
N ALA A 157 3.97 -9.22 4.22
CA ALA A 157 5.05 -8.94 3.28
C ALA A 157 6.34 -9.64 3.69
N LYS A 158 7.01 -10.27 2.72
CA LYS A 158 8.34 -10.85 2.90
C LYS A 158 9.37 -9.76 3.20
N VAL A 159 10.39 -10.17 3.95
CA VAL A 159 11.48 -9.30 4.37
C VAL A 159 12.56 -9.26 3.29
N ARG A 160 13.03 -8.06 2.95
CA ARG A 160 14.14 -7.86 2.00
C ARG A 160 15.46 -8.39 2.57
N ILE A 161 16.43 -8.66 1.70
CA ILE A 161 17.80 -8.97 2.11
C ILE A 161 18.35 -7.90 3.06
N GLY A 162 19.04 -8.33 4.11
CA GLY A 162 19.53 -7.49 5.21
C GLY A 162 18.47 -7.14 6.26
N GLY A 163 17.20 -7.48 6.03
CA GLY A 163 16.11 -7.24 6.98
C GLY A 163 16.03 -8.29 8.09
N ASN A 164 15.35 -7.92 9.19
CA ASN A 164 15.15 -8.78 10.36
C ASN A 164 14.04 -9.81 10.10
N CYS A 165 14.36 -11.09 10.21
CA CYS A 165 13.45 -12.22 10.04
C CYS A 165 13.20 -13.01 11.34
N ARG A 166 13.50 -12.43 12.50
CA ARG A 166 13.24 -13.02 13.82
C ARG A 166 11.74 -13.17 14.10
N GLY A 167 11.38 -14.19 14.87
CA GLY A 167 10.03 -14.36 15.43
C GLY A 167 9.14 -15.31 14.62
N PHE A 168 9.64 -15.86 13.52
CA PHE A 168 8.94 -16.85 12.70
C PHE A 168 9.66 -18.21 12.84
N THR A 169 9.01 -19.15 13.51
CA THR A 169 9.61 -20.41 14.01
C THR A 169 8.95 -21.67 13.45
N LYS A 170 7.93 -21.55 12.59
CA LYS A 170 7.19 -22.69 12.01
C LYS A 170 7.61 -23.01 10.57
N GLY A 171 8.82 -22.59 10.17
CA GLY A 171 9.35 -22.83 8.83
C GLY A 171 8.80 -21.89 7.76
N GLU A 172 8.29 -20.71 8.16
CA GLU A 172 7.81 -19.71 7.22
C GLU A 172 8.92 -19.23 6.26
N LYS A 173 8.57 -19.05 4.99
CA LYS A 173 9.46 -18.46 3.98
C LYS A 173 9.48 -16.93 4.12
N VAL A 174 10.05 -16.42 5.20
CA VAL A 174 10.01 -14.98 5.57
C VAL A 174 10.72 -14.09 4.55
N CYS A 175 11.85 -14.54 4.01
CA CYS A 175 12.72 -13.71 3.17
C CYS A 175 12.29 -13.71 1.70
N TYR A 176 12.41 -12.56 1.04
CA TYR A 176 12.25 -12.42 -0.41
C TYR A 176 13.60 -12.71 -1.10
N ASN A 177 13.62 -13.71 -1.98
CA ASN A 177 14.81 -14.18 -2.70
C ASN A 177 16.01 -14.54 -1.77
N GLY A 178 15.72 -15.09 -0.59
CA GLY A 178 16.74 -15.48 0.37
C GLY A 178 16.20 -16.36 1.48
N GLU A 179 17.05 -16.64 2.46
CA GLU A 179 16.74 -17.42 3.65
C GLU A 179 17.07 -16.66 4.94
N CYS A 180 16.44 -17.05 6.05
CA CYS A 180 16.66 -16.41 7.34
C CYS A 180 17.84 -17.09 8.05
N VAL A 181 18.98 -16.40 8.14
CA VAL A 181 20.19 -16.90 8.80
C VAL A 181 20.57 -15.93 9.91
N ASN A 182 20.73 -16.43 11.12
CA ASN A 182 21.06 -15.61 12.30
C ASN A 182 20.13 -14.39 12.46
N ASN A 183 18.83 -14.57 12.24
CA ASN A 183 17.78 -13.53 12.30
C ASN A 183 17.84 -12.46 11.20
N VAL A 184 18.66 -12.64 10.16
CA VAL A 184 18.78 -11.71 9.04
C VAL A 184 18.50 -12.43 7.73
N CYS A 185 17.75 -11.81 6.83
CA CYS A 185 17.56 -12.33 5.48
C CYS A 185 18.84 -12.20 4.66
N VAL A 186 19.38 -13.33 4.21
CA VAL A 186 20.57 -13.39 3.34
C VAL A 186 20.20 -13.97 1.97
N PRO A 187 20.90 -13.59 0.88
CA PRO A 187 20.64 -14.18 -0.43
C PRO A 187 20.85 -15.69 -0.38
N TYR A 188 20.09 -16.44 -1.20
CA TYR A 188 20.37 -17.86 -1.37
C TYR A 188 21.82 -18.06 -1.87
N PRO A 189 22.51 -19.13 -1.43
CA PRO A 189 23.79 -19.48 -2.02
C PRO A 189 23.62 -19.65 -3.54
N PRO A 190 24.63 -19.27 -4.34
CA PRO A 190 24.56 -19.48 -5.78
C PRO A 190 24.30 -20.97 -6.01
N THR A 191 23.16 -21.29 -6.61
CA THR A 191 22.87 -22.64 -7.08
C THR A 191 24.06 -23.07 -7.92
N SER A 192 24.72 -24.17 -7.55
CA SER A 192 25.77 -24.76 -8.36
C SER A 192 25.14 -25.08 -9.72
N THR A 193 25.32 -24.19 -10.68
CA THR A 193 24.86 -24.38 -12.04
C THR A 193 25.61 -25.61 -12.52
N THR A 194 24.90 -26.73 -12.64
CA THR A 194 25.35 -27.79 -13.52
C THR A 194 25.51 -27.12 -14.87
N THR A 195 26.76 -27.02 -15.31
CA THR A 195 27.15 -26.46 -16.60
C THR A 195 26.16 -26.95 -17.66
N PRO A 196 25.50 -26.07 -18.42
CA PRO A 196 24.71 -26.51 -19.55
C PRO A 196 25.66 -27.29 -20.47
N THR A 197 25.40 -28.57 -20.67
CA THR A 197 26.09 -29.34 -21.71
C THR A 197 25.81 -28.61 -23.02
N THR A 198 26.85 -27.97 -23.55
CA THR A 198 26.84 -27.30 -24.85
C THR A 198 26.41 -28.32 -25.89
N THR A 199 25.13 -28.32 -26.25
CA THR A 199 24.69 -29.01 -27.45
C THR A 199 25.08 -28.08 -28.58
N GLN A 200 26.17 -28.40 -29.28
CA GLN A 200 26.58 -27.67 -30.48
C GLN A 200 25.40 -27.65 -31.45
N LEU A 201 24.93 -26.45 -31.77
CA LEU A 201 24.00 -26.23 -32.88
C LEU A 201 24.80 -26.42 -34.19
N PRO A 202 24.28 -27.20 -35.17
CA PRO A 202 24.94 -27.31 -36.47
C PRO A 202 25.04 -25.94 -37.15
N SER A 203 26.23 -25.61 -37.63
CA SER A 203 26.49 -24.41 -38.43
C SER A 203 25.77 -24.51 -39.77
N THR A 204 24.68 -23.77 -39.94
CA THR A 204 24.14 -23.45 -41.26
C THR A 204 24.61 -22.05 -41.63
N SER A 205 25.56 -21.97 -42.55
CA SER A 205 25.93 -20.74 -43.25
C SER A 205 24.76 -20.28 -44.12
N ALA A 206 24.18 -19.13 -43.81
CA ALA A 206 23.35 -18.39 -44.74
C ALA A 206 24.25 -17.44 -45.56
N PRO A 207 24.06 -17.32 -46.90
CA PRO A 207 24.71 -16.29 -47.69
C PRO A 207 24.18 -14.91 -47.31
N TYR A 208 25.08 -13.94 -47.27
CA TYR A 208 24.76 -12.52 -47.22
C TYR A 208 24.20 -12.10 -48.59
N ASP A 209 22.98 -11.57 -48.63
CA ASP A 209 22.53 -10.70 -49.70
C ASP A 209 22.69 -9.25 -49.21
N GLU A 210 23.63 -8.55 -49.82
CA GLU A 210 23.63 -7.09 -49.91
C GLU A 210 22.56 -6.72 -50.93
N ASP A 211 21.65 -5.79 -50.59
CA ASP A 211 21.31 -4.62 -51.43
C ASP A 211 20.02 -3.91 -50.95
N GLU A 212 20.03 -2.60 -51.25
CA GLU A 212 18.93 -1.62 -51.27
C GLU A 212 18.72 -0.72 -50.04
N ASP A 213 19.48 0.38 -50.09
CA ASP A 213 19.06 1.76 -49.80
C ASP A 213 17.62 2.06 -50.26
N ASP A 214 16.85 2.79 -49.44
CA ASP A 214 16.26 4.11 -49.78
C ASP A 214 15.08 4.48 -48.84
N ASP A 215 15.12 5.77 -48.44
CA ASP A 215 14.11 6.64 -47.79
C ASP A 215 13.71 6.44 -46.30
#